data_AF-A0A8W8NT20-F1
#
_entry.id   AF-A0A8W8NT20-F1
#
_cell.length_a   1.000
_cell.length_b   1.000
_cell.length_c   1.000
_cell.angle_alpha   90.00
_cell.angle_beta   90.00
_cell.angle_gamma   90.00
#
_symmetry.space_group_name_H-M   'P 1'
#
loop_
_entity.id
_entity.type
_entity.pdbx_description
1 polymer ?
#
loop_
_entity_poly.entity_id
_entity_poly.type
_entity_poly.pdbx_seq_one_letter_code
_entity_poly.pdbx_strand_id
1 'polypeptide(L)'
;KMFVSIAAGVPLEVLETNLPEETRVLRAMPNTACLVHAGATVIAPGKFVRNGDASLVQKLFQTVGLCYVGTEDQLDAVTGLSGSGPAYAFATIESLADGGVKMGLPRDMATKLAAQTLFGAAKMVLESGKHPGQLKDEVCSPGGTTITAMHELERGGFRGTIMDAVEASALKAKEMGELEVQKQEERTQEMENEQANEEQKSEEMKMEKVEKKVKMSSPQ
;
A
#
# COMPACT_ATOMS: atom_id res chain seq x y z
N LYS A 1 -19.46 13.76 0.73
CA LYS A 1 -18.01 14.16 0.80
C LYS A 1 -17.21 13.17 -0.05
N MET A 2 -15.90 13.35 -0.22
CA MET A 2 -15.02 12.35 -0.86
C MET A 2 -13.89 12.05 0.11
N PHE A 3 -13.63 10.77 0.34
CA PHE A 3 -12.58 10.30 1.24
C PHE A 3 -11.46 9.66 0.43
N VAL A 4 -10.23 9.91 0.83
CA VAL A 4 -9.04 9.29 0.26
C VAL A 4 -8.31 8.62 1.41
N SER A 5 -8.30 7.28 1.43
CA SER A 5 -7.60 6.50 2.44
C SER A 5 -6.19 6.19 1.98
N ILE A 6 -5.20 6.40 2.85
CA ILE A 6 -3.81 5.95 2.66
C ILE A 6 -3.45 4.81 3.62
N ALA A 7 -4.44 4.21 4.27
CA ALA A 7 -4.22 3.14 5.22
C ALA A 7 -3.73 1.88 4.48
N ALA A 8 -2.56 1.39 4.91
CA ALA A 8 -2.00 0.14 4.40
C ALA A 8 -2.86 -1.04 4.85
N GLY A 9 -3.15 -1.96 3.93
CA GLY A 9 -3.89 -3.19 4.23
C GLY A 9 -5.35 -2.99 4.64
N VAL A 10 -5.99 -1.84 4.38
CA VAL A 10 -7.44 -1.66 4.63
C VAL A 10 -8.17 -1.59 3.28
N PRO A 11 -8.86 -2.67 2.86
CA PRO A 11 -9.50 -2.73 1.55
C PRO A 11 -10.64 -1.73 1.38
N LEU A 12 -10.92 -1.34 0.12
CA LEU A 12 -12.05 -0.48 -0.23
C LEU A 12 -13.38 -1.01 0.32
N GLU A 13 -13.61 -2.32 0.29
CA GLU A 13 -14.82 -2.95 0.85
C GLU A 13 -15.01 -2.66 2.34
N VAL A 14 -13.93 -2.75 3.12
CA VAL A 14 -13.97 -2.41 4.56
C VAL A 14 -14.25 -0.93 4.74
N LEU A 15 -13.61 -0.06 3.95
CA LEU A 15 -13.82 1.38 4.02
C LEU A 15 -15.26 1.78 3.68
N GLU A 16 -15.81 1.21 2.61
CA GLU A 16 -17.15 1.52 2.12
C GLU A 16 -18.25 1.02 3.07
N THR A 17 -18.07 -0.18 3.65
CA THR A 17 -19.03 -0.76 4.62
C THR A 17 -19.10 0.06 5.92
N ASN A 18 -17.99 0.68 6.33
CA ASN A 18 -17.94 1.51 7.55
C ASN A 18 -18.36 2.97 7.33
N LEU A 19 -18.72 3.35 6.11
CA LEU A 19 -19.14 4.71 5.76
C LEU A 19 -20.61 4.72 5.34
N PRO A 20 -21.31 5.87 5.42
CA PRO A 20 -22.66 5.97 4.91
C PRO A 20 -22.74 5.51 3.45
N GLU A 21 -23.87 4.90 3.08
CA GLU A 21 -24.10 4.42 1.72
C GLU A 21 -23.84 5.50 0.67
N GLU A 22 -23.36 5.09 -0.51
CA GLU A 22 -22.98 5.98 -1.61
C GLU A 22 -21.82 6.95 -1.31
N THR A 23 -21.09 6.74 -0.20
CA THR A 23 -19.90 7.54 0.09
C THR A 23 -18.82 7.30 -0.95
N ARG A 24 -18.26 8.40 -1.47
CA ARG A 24 -17.20 8.37 -2.47
C ARG A 24 -15.87 8.13 -1.78
N VAL A 25 -15.28 6.96 -2.01
CA VAL A 25 -14.01 6.55 -1.41
C VAL A 25 -13.01 6.26 -2.53
N LEU A 26 -11.76 6.68 -2.32
CA LEU A 26 -10.62 6.21 -3.08
C LEU A 26 -9.59 5.68 -2.09
N ARG A 27 -8.93 4.58 -2.42
CA ARG A 27 -7.75 4.12 -1.70
C ARG A 27 -6.52 4.56 -2.48
N ALA A 28 -5.51 5.03 -1.79
CA ALA A 28 -4.25 5.44 -2.39
C ALA A 28 -3.11 4.76 -1.64
N MET A 29 -2.11 4.27 -2.38
CA MET A 29 -0.90 3.71 -1.81
C MET A 29 0.31 4.59 -2.16
N PRO A 30 0.54 5.69 -1.42
CA PRO A 30 1.73 6.52 -1.58
C PRO A 30 2.94 5.87 -0.89
N ASN A 31 4.08 6.55 -0.92
CA ASN A 31 5.24 6.20 -0.13
C ASN A 31 5.89 7.43 0.51
N THR A 32 6.88 7.21 1.36
CA THR A 32 7.53 8.29 2.14
C THR A 32 8.26 9.31 1.29
N ALA A 33 8.62 8.99 0.04
CA ALA A 33 9.29 9.92 -0.88
C ALA A 33 8.41 11.11 -1.30
N CYS A 34 7.10 11.08 -1.00
CA CYS A 34 6.24 12.27 -1.10
C CYS A 34 6.78 13.48 -0.31
N LEU A 35 7.51 13.26 0.78
CA LEU A 35 8.12 14.32 1.60
C LEU A 35 9.16 15.17 0.84
N VAL A 36 9.71 14.63 -0.25
CA VAL A 36 10.71 15.30 -1.11
C VAL A 36 10.22 15.43 -2.55
N HIS A 37 8.90 15.38 -2.76
CA HIS A 37 8.24 15.48 -4.06
C HIS A 37 8.68 14.42 -5.09
N ALA A 38 9.15 13.27 -4.62
CA ALA A 38 9.57 12.14 -5.45
C ALA A 38 8.76 10.87 -5.12
N GLY A 39 7.52 11.05 -4.67
CA GLY A 39 6.62 9.97 -4.31
C GLY A 39 6.25 9.08 -5.50
N ALA A 40 5.86 7.84 -5.21
CA ALA A 40 5.18 6.96 -6.15
C ALA A 40 3.85 6.54 -5.52
N THR A 41 2.74 6.85 -6.21
CA THR A 41 1.39 6.58 -5.72
C THR A 41 0.58 5.83 -6.77
N VAL A 42 -0.20 4.84 -6.34
CA VAL A 42 -1.31 4.28 -7.13
C VAL A 42 -2.62 4.50 -6.38
N ILE A 43 -3.65 4.93 -7.11
CA ILE A 43 -4.99 5.18 -6.58
C ILE A 43 -5.94 4.13 -7.16
N ALA A 44 -6.72 3.48 -6.30
CA ALA A 44 -7.84 2.62 -6.64
C ALA A 44 -9.17 3.36 -6.34
N PRO A 45 -10.02 3.61 -7.35
CA PRO A 45 -11.34 4.21 -7.13
C PRO A 45 -12.34 3.20 -6.54
N GLY A 46 -13.12 3.63 -5.54
CA GLY A 46 -14.24 2.86 -4.97
C GLY A 46 -15.49 2.85 -5.85
N LYS A 47 -16.53 2.16 -5.39
CA LYS A 47 -17.77 1.87 -6.12
C LYS A 47 -18.55 3.14 -6.51
N PHE A 48 -18.57 4.14 -5.63
CA PHE A 48 -19.44 5.32 -5.77
C PHE A 48 -18.72 6.59 -6.26
N VAL A 49 -17.47 6.46 -6.71
CA VAL A 49 -16.72 7.59 -7.28
C VAL A 49 -17.43 8.16 -8.52
N ARG A 50 -17.39 9.47 -8.66
CA ARG A 50 -18.02 10.18 -9.80
C ARG A 50 -16.98 10.47 -10.88
N ASN A 51 -17.48 10.80 -12.07
CA ASN A 51 -16.65 11.30 -13.17
C ASN A 51 -15.77 12.47 -12.70
N GLY A 52 -14.46 12.31 -12.86
CA GLY A 52 -13.46 13.32 -12.50
C GLY A 52 -12.90 13.20 -11.07
N ASP A 53 -13.49 12.40 -10.18
CA ASP A 53 -12.99 12.23 -8.80
C ASP A 53 -11.58 11.61 -8.80
N ALA A 54 -11.38 10.51 -9.52
CA ALA A 54 -10.06 9.87 -9.65
C ALA A 54 -9.03 10.81 -10.30
N SER A 55 -9.42 11.58 -11.30
CA SER A 55 -8.54 12.57 -11.94
C SER A 55 -8.15 13.72 -11.01
N LEU A 56 -9.06 14.15 -10.13
CA LEU A 56 -8.78 15.16 -9.12
C LEU A 56 -7.75 14.65 -8.10
N VAL A 57 -7.94 13.42 -7.58
CA VAL A 57 -7.02 12.82 -6.62
C VAL A 57 -5.67 12.50 -7.27
N GLN A 58 -5.65 12.04 -8.51
CA GLN A 58 -4.42 11.83 -9.27
C GLN A 58 -3.62 13.14 -9.40
N LYS A 59 -4.27 14.25 -9.77
CA LYS A 59 -3.62 15.56 -9.86
C LYS A 59 -3.07 16.02 -8.51
N LEU A 60 -3.75 15.71 -7.41
CA LEU A 60 -3.27 16.01 -6.07
C LEU A 60 -1.95 15.28 -5.78
N PHE A 61 -1.90 13.96 -5.97
CA PHE A 61 -0.67 13.20 -5.74
C PHE A 61 0.44 13.52 -6.74
N GLN A 62 0.09 13.96 -7.96
CA GLN A 62 1.07 14.45 -8.94
C GLN A 62 1.83 15.70 -8.48
N THR A 63 1.33 16.43 -7.48
CA THR A 63 2.09 17.55 -6.88
C THR A 63 3.27 17.10 -6.03
N VAL A 64 3.28 15.84 -5.59
CA VAL A 64 4.30 15.26 -4.69
C VAL A 64 5.00 14.04 -5.28
N GLY A 65 4.79 13.72 -6.56
CA GLY A 65 5.47 12.62 -7.24
C GLY A 65 4.69 12.03 -8.43
N LEU A 66 5.05 10.80 -8.81
CA LEU A 66 4.36 10.03 -9.83
C LEU A 66 3.05 9.47 -9.28
N CYS A 67 1.97 9.55 -10.06
CA CYS A 67 0.69 8.96 -9.69
C CYS A 67 -0.01 8.25 -10.86
N TYR A 68 -0.36 6.99 -10.65
CA TYR A 68 -1.23 6.21 -11.54
C TYR A 68 -2.61 6.00 -10.93
N VAL A 69 -3.61 5.83 -11.80
CA VAL A 69 -4.91 5.27 -11.44
C VAL A 69 -4.85 3.80 -11.83
N GLY A 70 -5.03 2.92 -10.84
CA GLY A 70 -5.04 1.48 -11.00
C GLY A 70 -6.32 0.88 -10.42
N THR A 71 -6.23 -0.37 -10.02
CA THR A 71 -7.32 -1.14 -9.42
C THR A 71 -6.96 -1.61 -8.02
N GLU A 72 -7.97 -1.99 -7.22
CA GLU A 72 -7.76 -2.38 -5.81
C GLU A 72 -6.86 -3.61 -5.67
N ASP A 73 -7.02 -4.60 -6.55
CA ASP A 73 -6.22 -5.83 -6.61
C ASP A 73 -4.74 -5.59 -6.94
N GLN A 74 -4.40 -4.42 -7.48
CA GLN A 74 -3.01 -4.04 -7.73
C GLN A 74 -2.33 -3.43 -6.51
N LEU A 75 -3.08 -2.92 -5.52
CA LEU A 75 -2.50 -2.12 -4.43
C LEU A 75 -1.59 -2.94 -3.50
N ASP A 76 -1.81 -4.24 -3.37
CA ASP A 76 -0.92 -5.12 -2.59
C ASP A 76 0.44 -5.27 -3.28
N ALA A 77 0.45 -5.45 -4.62
CA ALA A 77 1.68 -5.47 -5.40
C ALA A 77 2.40 -4.10 -5.39
N VAL A 78 1.64 -3.01 -5.48
CA VAL A 78 2.17 -1.64 -5.33
C VAL A 78 2.80 -1.43 -3.95
N THR A 79 2.18 -1.98 -2.90
CA THR A 79 2.73 -1.94 -1.55
C THR A 79 4.08 -2.63 -1.50
N GLY A 80 4.18 -3.85 -2.03
CA GLY A 80 5.45 -4.58 -2.07
C GLY A 80 6.53 -3.90 -2.91
N LEU A 81 6.15 -3.25 -4.01
CA LEU A 81 7.10 -2.59 -4.90
C LEU A 81 7.50 -1.19 -4.44
N SER A 82 6.55 -0.23 -4.42
CA SER A 82 6.83 1.19 -4.19
C SER A 82 6.51 1.67 -2.78
N GLY A 83 5.61 0.99 -2.06
CA GLY A 83 5.33 1.28 -0.65
C GLY A 83 6.53 0.94 0.24
N SER A 84 6.99 -0.31 0.14
CA SER A 84 8.19 -0.83 0.84
C SER A 84 9.50 -0.47 0.13
N GLY A 85 9.45 -0.14 -1.16
CA GLY A 85 10.59 0.20 -2.02
C GLY A 85 11.64 1.15 -1.44
N PRO A 86 11.26 2.26 -0.75
CA PRO A 86 12.23 3.14 -0.11
C PRO A 86 13.15 2.43 0.88
N ALA A 87 12.66 1.44 1.63
CA ALA A 87 13.50 0.67 2.56
C ALA A 87 14.57 -0.15 1.80
N TYR A 88 14.19 -0.76 0.67
CA TYR A 88 15.14 -1.49 -0.19
C TYR A 88 16.20 -0.56 -0.77
N ALA A 89 15.79 0.65 -1.17
CA ALA A 89 16.70 1.67 -1.66
C ALA A 89 17.69 2.13 -0.57
N PHE A 90 17.23 2.36 0.67
CA PHE A 90 18.10 2.72 1.78
C PHE A 90 19.13 1.63 2.09
N ALA A 91 18.70 0.37 2.17
CA ALA A 91 19.60 -0.77 2.36
C ALA A 91 20.63 -0.89 1.22
N THR A 92 20.23 -0.59 -0.01
CA THR A 92 21.15 -0.58 -1.17
C THR A 92 22.16 0.56 -1.06
N ILE A 93 21.74 1.78 -0.70
CA ILE A 93 22.62 2.93 -0.49
C ILE A 93 23.64 2.63 0.61
N GLU A 94 23.19 2.06 1.73
CA GLU A 94 24.04 1.67 2.85
C GLU A 94 25.08 0.63 2.42
N SER A 95 24.65 -0.42 1.71
CA SER A 95 25.53 -1.48 1.21
C SER A 95 26.58 -0.96 0.22
N LEU A 96 26.19 -0.06 -0.69
CA LEU A 96 27.12 0.60 -1.62
C LEU A 96 28.13 1.48 -0.88
N ALA A 97 27.68 2.22 0.14
CA ALA A 97 28.55 3.04 0.95
C ALA A 97 29.57 2.19 1.73
N ASP A 98 29.15 1.06 2.30
CA ASP A 98 30.03 0.10 2.96
C ASP A 98 31.08 -0.46 2.00
N GLY A 99 30.68 -0.82 0.78
CA GLY A 99 31.61 -1.20 -0.29
C GLY A 99 32.63 -0.09 -0.58
N GLY A 100 32.19 1.17 -0.67
CA GLY A 100 33.06 2.32 -0.87
C GLY A 100 34.08 2.52 0.27
N VAL A 101 33.63 2.41 1.52
CA VAL A 101 34.50 2.50 2.70
C VAL A 101 35.52 1.36 2.74
N LYS A 102 35.09 0.13 2.41
CA LYS A 102 36.00 -1.02 2.29
C LYS A 102 37.11 -0.78 1.26
N MET A 103 36.84 0.02 0.23
CA MET A 103 37.81 0.43 -0.79
C MET A 103 38.55 1.74 -0.47
N GLY A 104 38.40 2.28 0.74
CA GLY A 104 39.18 3.40 1.25
C GLY A 104 38.50 4.77 1.17
N LEU A 105 37.21 4.86 0.80
CA LEU A 105 36.49 6.13 0.81
C LEU A 105 36.10 6.56 2.24
N PRO A 106 36.11 7.86 2.55
CA PRO A 106 35.47 8.37 3.76
C PRO A 106 33.96 8.08 3.75
N ARG A 107 33.40 7.71 4.90
CA ARG A 107 31.97 7.33 5.03
C ARG A 107 31.01 8.35 4.43
N ASP A 108 31.15 9.63 4.81
CA ASP A 108 30.26 10.70 4.33
C ASP A 108 30.27 10.82 2.80
N MET A 109 31.47 10.73 2.20
CA MET A 109 31.63 10.75 0.74
C MET A 109 30.99 9.52 0.10
N ALA A 110 31.23 8.32 0.63
CA ALA A 110 30.69 7.07 0.10
C ALA A 110 29.15 7.06 0.12
N THR A 111 28.54 7.49 1.21
CA THR A 111 27.07 7.58 1.33
C THR A 111 26.48 8.58 0.33
N LYS A 112 27.07 9.77 0.18
CA LYS A 112 26.59 10.78 -0.79
C LYS A 112 26.74 10.30 -2.24
N LEU A 113 27.87 9.67 -2.57
CA LEU A 113 28.09 9.11 -3.91
C LEU A 113 27.12 7.97 -4.22
N ALA A 114 26.86 7.07 -3.26
CA ALA A 114 25.91 5.97 -3.42
C ALA A 114 24.48 6.49 -3.66
N ALA A 115 24.01 7.43 -2.83
CA ALA A 115 22.69 8.05 -2.98
C ALA A 115 22.55 8.79 -4.32
N GLN A 116 23.53 9.60 -4.70
CA GLN A 116 23.53 10.33 -5.97
C GLN A 116 23.55 9.40 -7.18
N THR A 117 24.29 8.29 -7.10
CA THR A 117 24.36 7.27 -8.16
C THR A 117 23.00 6.61 -8.39
N LEU A 118 22.34 6.17 -7.32
CA LEU A 118 21.02 5.58 -7.41
C LEU A 118 19.97 6.59 -7.90
N PHE A 119 20.00 7.83 -7.41
CA PHE A 119 19.13 8.90 -7.91
C PHE A 119 19.32 9.15 -9.41
N GLY A 120 20.56 9.28 -9.87
CA GLY A 120 20.88 9.50 -11.29
C GLY A 120 20.43 8.34 -12.17
N ALA A 121 20.69 7.10 -11.76
CA ALA A 121 20.27 5.92 -12.50
C ALA A 121 18.74 5.81 -12.60
N ALA A 122 18.02 6.02 -11.49
CA ALA A 122 16.56 6.03 -11.48
C ALA A 122 16.00 7.13 -12.41
N LYS A 123 16.57 8.34 -12.36
CA LYS A 123 16.19 9.45 -13.23
C LYS A 123 16.40 9.12 -14.71
N MET A 124 17.53 8.49 -15.06
CA MET A 124 17.78 8.03 -16.44
C MET A 124 16.73 7.02 -16.92
N VAL A 125 16.30 6.09 -16.07
CA VAL A 125 15.22 5.15 -16.41
C VAL A 125 13.91 5.89 -16.68
N LEU A 126 13.55 6.83 -15.81
CA LEU A 126 12.28 7.57 -15.91
C LEU A 126 12.23 8.51 -17.13
N GLU A 127 13.36 9.11 -17.51
CA GLU A 127 13.39 10.17 -18.54
C GLU A 127 13.81 9.67 -19.93
N SER A 128 14.56 8.56 -20.03
CA SER A 128 15.12 8.13 -21.31
C SER A 128 14.17 7.31 -22.18
N GLY A 129 13.15 6.69 -21.59
CA GLY A 129 12.30 5.71 -22.27
C GLY A 129 13.01 4.42 -22.70
N LYS A 130 14.28 4.22 -22.31
CA LYS A 130 15.05 3.02 -22.64
C LYS A 130 14.76 1.90 -21.65
N HIS A 131 14.86 0.66 -22.13
CA HIS A 131 14.82 -0.51 -21.25
C HIS A 131 15.99 -0.48 -20.25
N PRO A 132 15.79 -0.78 -18.95
CA PRO A 132 16.88 -0.77 -17.96
C PRO A 132 18.06 -1.68 -18.32
N GLY A 133 17.80 -2.80 -19.01
CA GLY A 133 18.86 -3.68 -19.53
C GLY A 133 19.75 -2.99 -20.56
N GLN A 134 19.19 -2.14 -21.42
CA GLN A 134 19.96 -1.34 -22.37
C GLN A 134 20.81 -0.29 -21.66
N LEU A 135 20.23 0.46 -20.69
CA LEU A 135 20.97 1.42 -19.89
C LEU A 135 22.14 0.76 -19.13
N LYS A 136 21.92 -0.44 -18.60
CA LYS A 136 22.98 -1.25 -17.99
C LYS A 136 24.08 -1.59 -19.00
N ASP A 137 23.72 -2.03 -20.21
CA ASP A 137 24.69 -2.38 -21.26
C ASP A 137 25.51 -1.17 -21.71
N GLU A 138 24.90 0.02 -21.80
CA GLU A 138 25.58 1.28 -22.12
C GLU A 138 26.68 1.66 -21.11
N VAL A 139 26.60 1.19 -19.86
CA VAL A 139 27.62 1.40 -18.80
C VAL A 139 28.64 0.25 -18.72
N CYS A 140 28.31 -0.93 -19.28
CA CYS A 140 29.15 -2.13 -19.23
C CYS A 140 30.15 -2.17 -20.38
N SER A 141 31.28 -1.47 -20.26
CA SER A 141 32.37 -1.58 -21.24
C SER A 141 32.97 -3.00 -21.26
N PRO A 142 33.35 -3.55 -22.44
CA PRO A 142 33.96 -4.88 -22.55
C PRO A 142 35.19 -5.05 -21.66
N GLY A 143 35.20 -6.07 -20.80
CA GLY A 143 36.30 -6.35 -19.87
C GLY A 143 36.52 -5.30 -18.77
N GLY A 144 35.61 -4.33 -18.62
CA GLY A 144 35.73 -3.22 -17.67
C GLY A 144 35.23 -3.55 -16.26
N THR A 145 35.36 -2.57 -15.37
CA THR A 145 35.01 -2.68 -13.95
C THR A 145 33.52 -3.00 -13.74
N THR A 146 32.63 -2.36 -14.51
CA THR A 146 31.18 -2.54 -14.38
C THR A 146 30.75 -3.98 -14.67
N ILE A 147 31.24 -4.59 -15.76
CA ILE A 147 30.81 -5.96 -16.12
C ILE A 147 31.35 -6.99 -15.13
N THR A 148 32.55 -6.78 -14.57
CA THR A 148 33.09 -7.61 -13.49
C THR A 148 32.23 -7.49 -12.22
N ALA A 149 31.82 -6.28 -11.83
CA ALA A 149 30.93 -6.09 -10.68
C ALA A 149 29.53 -6.69 -10.91
N MET A 150 28.98 -6.54 -12.12
CA MET A 150 27.70 -7.16 -12.49
C MET A 150 27.75 -8.68 -12.36
N HIS A 151 28.86 -9.32 -12.76
CA HIS A 151 29.03 -10.77 -12.57
C HIS A 151 28.98 -11.18 -11.10
N GLU A 152 29.58 -10.41 -10.18
CA GLU A 152 29.48 -10.70 -8.74
C GLU A 152 28.05 -10.50 -8.20
N LEU A 153 27.31 -9.50 -8.68
CA LEU A 153 25.89 -9.33 -8.33
C LEU A 153 25.04 -10.52 -8.79
N GLU A 154 25.27 -11.02 -10.01
CA GLU A 154 24.56 -12.21 -10.51
C GLU A 154 24.95 -13.46 -9.72
N ARG A 155 26.24 -13.65 -9.38
CA ARG A 155 26.70 -14.74 -8.51
C ARG A 155 26.05 -14.71 -7.12
N GLY A 156 25.79 -13.51 -6.60
CA GLY A 156 25.10 -13.30 -5.33
C GLY A 156 23.58 -13.47 -5.40
N GLY A 157 23.00 -13.74 -6.57
CA GLY A 157 21.54 -13.90 -6.73
C GLY A 157 20.76 -12.59 -6.61
N PHE A 158 21.40 -11.44 -6.87
CA PHE A 158 20.84 -10.10 -6.62
C PHE A 158 19.41 -9.91 -7.13
N ARG A 159 19.12 -10.33 -8.38
CA ARG A 159 17.79 -10.16 -8.99
C ARG A 159 16.72 -10.96 -8.25
N GLY A 160 17.02 -12.21 -7.92
CA GLY A 160 16.11 -13.09 -7.19
C GLY A 160 15.77 -12.50 -5.83
N THR A 161 16.79 -12.09 -5.06
CA THR A 161 16.58 -11.50 -3.73
C THR A 161 15.68 -10.26 -3.75
N ILE A 162 15.82 -9.38 -4.75
CA ILE A 162 14.96 -8.20 -4.88
C ILE A 162 13.54 -8.59 -5.28
N MET A 163 13.38 -9.56 -6.20
CA MET A 163 12.05 -10.08 -6.59
C MET A 163 11.34 -10.71 -5.39
N ASP A 164 12.03 -11.56 -4.63
CA ASP A 164 11.50 -12.24 -3.45
C ASP A 164 11.07 -11.22 -2.36
N ALA A 165 11.83 -10.13 -2.18
CA ALA A 165 11.48 -9.07 -1.23
C ALA A 165 10.15 -8.37 -1.60
N VAL A 166 9.97 -8.07 -2.90
CA VAL A 166 8.73 -7.48 -3.42
C VAL A 166 7.55 -8.44 -3.24
N GLU A 167 7.73 -9.72 -3.62
CA GLU A 167 6.71 -10.75 -3.48
C GLU A 167 6.30 -10.93 -2.01
N ALA A 168 7.27 -11.13 -1.11
CA ALA A 168 6.99 -11.32 0.31
C ALA A 168 6.23 -10.13 0.91
N SER A 169 6.61 -8.90 0.56
CA SER A 169 5.92 -7.71 1.04
C SER A 169 4.50 -7.57 0.46
N ALA A 170 4.29 -7.95 -0.81
CA ALA A 170 2.98 -7.93 -1.44
C ALA A 170 2.03 -8.98 -0.83
N LEU A 171 2.53 -10.21 -0.62
CA LEU A 171 1.78 -11.27 0.04
C LEU A 171 1.40 -10.89 1.47
N LYS A 172 2.30 -10.23 2.21
CA LYS A 172 1.98 -9.75 3.55
C LYS A 172 0.93 -8.64 3.54
N ALA A 173 0.98 -7.72 2.56
CA ALA A 173 -0.04 -6.69 2.40
C ALA A 173 -1.43 -7.30 2.15
N LYS A 174 -1.49 -8.32 1.30
CA LYS A 174 -2.71 -9.08 1.03
C LYS A 174 -3.25 -9.77 2.27
N GLU A 175 -2.39 -10.49 3.01
CA GLU A 175 -2.77 -11.16 4.27
C GLU A 175 -3.34 -10.16 5.28
N MET A 176 -2.75 -8.97 5.41
CA MET A 176 -3.28 -7.91 6.28
C MET A 176 -4.67 -7.43 5.84
N GLY A 177 -4.90 -7.30 4.53
CA GLY A 177 -6.20 -6.95 3.96
C GLY A 177 -7.27 -7.99 4.26
N GLU A 178 -6.96 -9.28 4.06
CA GLU A 178 -7.86 -10.39 4.36
C GLU A 178 -8.22 -10.43 5.85
N LEU A 179 -7.25 -10.22 6.75
CA LEU A 179 -7.50 -10.13 8.18
C LEU A 179 -8.41 -8.95 8.56
N GLU A 180 -8.31 -7.82 7.86
CA GLU A 180 -9.17 -6.67 8.15
C GLU A 180 -10.61 -6.90 7.69
N VAL A 181 -10.80 -7.60 6.57
CA VAL A 181 -12.12 -8.06 6.12
C VAL A 181 -12.74 -9.01 7.14
N GLN A 182 -12.01 -10.03 7.59
CA GLN A 182 -12.50 -10.98 8.60
C GLN A 182 -12.93 -10.28 9.90
N LYS A 183 -12.11 -9.35 10.40
CA LYS A 183 -12.48 -8.55 11.59
C LYS A 183 -13.71 -7.68 11.36
N GLN A 184 -13.96 -7.24 10.13
CA GLN A 184 -15.15 -6.44 9.82
C GLN A 184 -16.41 -7.32 9.81
N GLU A 185 -16.32 -8.53 9.26
CA GLU A 185 -17.40 -9.52 9.29
C GLU A 185 -17.75 -9.91 10.73
N GLU A 186 -16.75 -10.21 11.56
CA GLU A 186 -16.92 -10.51 12.99
C GLU A 186 -17.64 -9.37 13.73
N ARG A 187 -17.16 -8.13 13.55
CA ARG A 187 -17.80 -6.93 14.15
C ARG A 187 -19.24 -6.75 13.70
N THR A 188 -19.54 -7.04 12.43
CA THR A 188 -20.90 -6.92 11.89
C THR A 188 -21.83 -7.97 12.50
N GLN A 189 -21.37 -9.22 12.58
CA GLN A 189 -22.12 -10.31 13.18
C GLN A 189 -22.40 -10.08 14.68
N GLU A 190 -21.43 -9.52 15.41
CA GLU A 190 -21.61 -9.15 16.82
C GLU A 190 -22.70 -8.10 17.00
N MET A 191 -22.70 -7.04 16.17
CA MET A 191 -23.73 -6.00 16.22
C MET A 191 -25.13 -6.53 15.87
N GLU A 192 -25.24 -7.40 14.87
CA GLU A 192 -26.52 -8.04 14.51
C GLU A 192 -27.04 -8.92 15.64
N ASN A 193 -26.17 -9.70 16.28
CA ASN A 193 -26.53 -10.52 17.43
C ASN A 193 -26.99 -9.68 18.63
N GLU A 194 -26.33 -8.55 18.89
CA GLU A 194 -26.73 -7.60 19.93
C GLU A 194 -28.12 -7.01 19.65
N GLN A 195 -28.37 -6.56 18.41
CA GLN A 195 -29.67 -6.02 18.00
C GLN A 195 -30.79 -7.06 18.09
N ALA A 196 -30.56 -8.27 17.61
CA ALA A 196 -31.54 -9.36 17.71
C ALA A 196 -31.88 -9.70 19.16
N ASN A 197 -30.88 -9.71 20.05
CA ASN A 197 -31.09 -9.93 21.48
C ASN A 197 -31.87 -8.78 22.15
N GLU A 198 -31.65 -7.53 21.74
CA GLU A 198 -32.41 -6.38 22.24
C GLU A 198 -33.87 -6.40 21.75
N GLU A 199 -34.11 -6.77 20.49
CA GLU A 199 -35.45 -6.93 19.93
C GLU A 199 -36.24 -8.04 20.65
N GLN A 200 -35.63 -9.22 20.85
CA GLN A 200 -36.24 -10.32 21.59
C GLN A 200 -36.62 -9.91 23.01
N LYS A 201 -35.71 -9.25 23.75
CA LYS A 201 -36.00 -8.73 25.10
C LYS A 201 -37.14 -7.71 25.10
N SER A 202 -37.21 -6.85 24.08
CA SER A 202 -38.29 -5.86 23.92
C SER A 202 -39.64 -6.52 23.65
N GLU A 203 -39.69 -7.58 22.84
CA GLU A 203 -40.89 -8.37 22.57
C GLU A 203 -41.37 -9.15 23.80
N GLU A 204 -40.47 -9.81 24.53
CA GLU A 204 -40.79 -10.51 25.78
C GLU A 204 -41.39 -9.55 26.81
N MET A 205 -40.79 -8.36 26.99
CA MET A 205 -41.31 -7.33 27.89
C MET A 205 -42.70 -6.82 27.48
N LYS A 206 -42.98 -6.73 26.16
CA LYS A 206 -44.30 -6.36 25.66
C LYS A 206 -45.33 -7.46 25.95
N MET A 207 -44.99 -8.72 25.72
CA MET A 207 -45.88 -9.86 26.04
C MET A 207 -46.18 -9.95 27.53
N GLU A 208 -45.18 -9.82 28.40
CA GLU A 208 -45.37 -9.88 29.85
C GLU A 208 -46.28 -8.75 30.37
N LYS A 209 -46.16 -7.55 29.78
CA LYS A 209 -47.07 -6.42 30.07
C LYS A 209 -48.51 -6.71 29.61
N VAL A 210 -48.69 -7.36 28.46
CA VAL A 210 -50.02 -7.76 27.96
C VAL A 210 -50.63 -8.81 28.88
N GLU A 211 -49.89 -9.84 29.28
CA GLU A 211 -50.36 -10.87 30.21
C GLU A 211 -50.77 -10.30 31.57
N LYS A 212 -49.97 -9.39 32.14
CA LYS A 212 -50.30 -8.69 33.39
C LYS A 212 -51.59 -7.88 33.26
N LYS A 213 -51.79 -7.21 32.11
CA LYS A 213 -53.02 -6.46 31.82
C LYS A 213 -54.24 -7.38 31.74
N VAL A 214 -54.12 -8.51 31.04
CA VAL A 214 -55.19 -9.51 30.88
C VAL A 214 -55.58 -10.10 32.25
N LYS A 215 -54.60 -10.49 33.07
CA LYS A 215 -54.83 -11.02 34.44
C LYS A 215 -55.52 -10.02 35.38
N MET A 216 -55.31 -8.71 35.19
CA MET A 216 -55.94 -7.66 35.99
C MET A 216 -57.37 -7.30 35.56
N SER A 217 -57.76 -7.68 34.33
CA SER A 217 -59.08 -7.38 33.75
C SER A 217 -60.06 -8.55 33.80
N SER A 218 -59.68 -9.68 34.40
CA SER A 218 -60.55 -10.84 34.63
C SER A 218 -61.58 -10.52 35.73
N PRO A 219 -62.90 -10.54 35.46
CA PRO A 219 -63.90 -10.31 36.50
C PRO A 219 -63.95 -11.50 37.47
N GLN A 220 -64.07 -11.21 38.78
CA GLN A 220 -64.56 -12.16 39.77
C GLN A 220 -66.05 -12.46 39.54
#